data_AF-A0A2S7T1D0-F1
#
_entry.id   AF-A0A2S7T1D0-F1
#
_cell.length_a   1.000
_cell.length_b   1.000
_cell.length_c   1.000
_cell.angle_alpha   90.00
_cell.angle_beta   90.00
_cell.angle_gamma   90.00
#
_symmetry.space_group_name_H-M   'P 1'
#
loop_
_entity.id
_entity.type
_entity.pdbx_description
1 polymer ?
#
loop_
_entity_poly.entity_id
_entity_poly.type
_entity_poly.pdbx_seq_one_letter_code
_entity_poly.pdbx_strand_id
1 'polypeptide(L)' 'MENKHCPRCNTAFECKADDILNCQCNGIVFNDSQKEGIAMAFNDCLCRKCLLELQHEPVKPCGY' A
#
# COMPACT_ATOMS: atom_id res chain seq x y z
N MET A 1 -7.82 -17.05 -2.22
CA MET A 1 -6.53 -16.58 -1.69
C MET A 1 -5.73 -16.11 -2.88
N GLU A 2 -5.50 -14.80 -3.00
CA GLU A 2 -4.76 -14.24 -4.13
C GLU A 2 -3.43 -13.69 -3.61
N ASN A 3 -2.34 -14.39 -3.92
CA ASN A 3 -1.00 -13.92 -3.64
C ASN A 3 -0.69 -12.80 -4.65
N LYS A 4 -0.73 -11.56 -4.18
CA LYS A 4 -0.30 -10.39 -4.95
C LYS A 4 1.17 -10.12 -4.67
N HIS A 5 1.85 -9.53 -5.63
CA HIS A 5 3.21 -9.06 -5.45
C HIS A 5 3.19 -7.56 -5.22
N CYS A 6 3.84 -7.11 -4.16
CA CYS A 6 3.93 -5.68 -3.87
C CYS A 6 4.77 -5.00 -4.96
N PRO A 7 4.25 -4.02 -5.70
CA PRO A 7 5.00 -3.35 -6.77
C PRO A 7 6.20 -2.54 -6.27
N ARG A 8 6.27 -2.24 -4.95
CA ARG A 8 7.37 -1.48 -4.34
C ARG A 8 8.57 -2.36 -3.95
N CYS A 9 8.32 -3.46 -3.27
CA CYS A 9 9.39 -4.33 -2.72
C CYS A 9 9.43 -5.72 -3.37
N ASN A 10 8.58 -5.96 -4.37
CA ASN A 10 8.41 -7.23 -5.08
C ASN A 10 8.12 -8.45 -4.19
N THR A 11 7.70 -8.23 -2.94
CA THR A 11 7.39 -9.29 -1.98
C THR A 11 6.00 -9.84 -2.24
N ALA A 12 5.88 -11.17 -2.28
CA ALA A 12 4.59 -11.85 -2.30
C ALA A 12 3.88 -11.63 -0.96
N PHE A 13 2.66 -11.13 -1.01
CA PHE A 13 1.83 -10.95 0.17
C PHE A 13 0.40 -11.39 -0.11
N GLU A 14 -0.30 -11.76 0.96
CA GLU A 14 -1.70 -12.13 0.87
C GLU A 14 -2.55 -10.85 0.92
N CYS A 15 -3.11 -10.47 -0.22
CA CYS A 15 -4.08 -9.38 -0.29
C CYS A 15 -5.47 -9.97 -0.07
N LYS A 16 -6.09 -9.65 1.07
CA LYS A 16 -7.49 -9.96 1.33
C LYS A 16 -8.34 -8.71 1.17
N ALA A 17 -8.31 -8.09 -0.01
CA ALA A 17 -9.18 -6.93 -0.26
C ALA A 17 -10.67 -7.27 -0.03
N ASP A 18 -11.06 -8.52 -0.29
CA ASP A 18 -12.40 -9.06 -0.03
C ASP A 18 -12.72 -9.18 1.47
N ASP A 19 -11.70 -9.41 2.31
CA ASP A 19 -11.80 -9.43 3.77
C ASP A 19 -10.93 -8.33 4.36
N ILE A 20 -11.45 -7.10 4.32
CA ILE A 20 -10.72 -5.91 4.75
C ILE A 20 -10.21 -6.01 6.19
N LEU A 21 -10.85 -6.80 7.07
CA LEU A 21 -10.44 -7.02 8.45
C LEU A 21 -9.13 -7.81 8.53
N ASN A 22 -8.94 -8.79 7.65
CA ASN A 22 -7.72 -9.59 7.53
C ASN A 22 -6.75 -9.06 6.47
N CYS A 23 -7.04 -7.93 5.84
CA CYS A 23 -6.15 -7.34 4.83
C CYS A 23 -4.91 -6.70 5.47
N GLN A 24 -3.80 -6.73 4.74
CA GLN A 24 -2.55 -6.10 5.17
C GLN A 24 -2.66 -4.58 5.36
N CYS A 25 -3.61 -3.93 4.68
CA CYS A 25 -3.90 -2.50 4.85
C CYS A 25 -4.79 -2.19 6.06
N ASN A 26 -5.35 -3.20 6.74
CA ASN A 26 -6.24 -2.99 7.88
C ASN A 26 -5.53 -2.31 9.05
N GLY A 27 -6.19 -1.30 9.62
CA GLY A 27 -5.66 -0.52 10.74
C GLY A 27 -4.58 0.49 10.37
N ILE A 28 -4.26 0.65 9.08
CA ILE A 28 -3.32 1.67 8.61
C ILE A 28 -4.11 2.88 8.14
N VAL A 29 -3.86 4.02 8.77
CA VAL A 29 -4.49 5.30 8.43
C VAL A 29 -3.47 6.18 7.72
N PHE A 30 -3.88 6.72 6.58
CA PHE A 30 -3.13 7.69 5.79
C PHE A 30 -3.90 9.00 5.69
N ASN A 31 -3.18 10.11 5.62
CA ASN A 31 -3.75 11.42 5.32
C ASN A 31 -4.15 11.50 3.84
N ASP A 32 -5.02 12.44 3.47
CA ASP A 32 -5.50 12.56 2.08
C ASP A 32 -4.36 12.76 1.07
N SER A 33 -3.38 13.59 1.38
CA SER A 33 -2.18 13.77 0.53
C SER A 33 -1.37 12.48 0.37
N GLN A 34 -1.30 11.65 1.41
CA GLN A 34 -0.64 10.35 1.32
C GLN A 34 -1.45 9.39 0.45
N LYS A 35 -2.78 9.33 0.64
CA LYS A 35 -3.65 8.48 -0.18
C LYS A 35 -3.55 8.84 -1.66
N GLU A 36 -3.58 10.12 -1.99
CA GLU A 36 -3.40 10.60 -3.36
C GLU A 36 -2.02 10.20 -3.90
N GLY A 37 -0.94 10.44 -3.14
CA GLY A 37 0.40 10.03 -3.53
C GLY A 37 0.52 8.52 -3.78
N ILE A 38 -0.09 7.69 -2.92
CA ILE A 38 -0.12 6.22 -3.08
C ILE A 38 -0.90 5.85 -4.35
N ALA A 39 -2.10 6.40 -4.52
CA ALA A 39 -2.96 6.08 -5.67
C ALA A 39 -2.35 6.51 -7.01
N MET A 40 -1.56 7.59 -7.02
CA MET A 40 -0.83 8.05 -8.21
C MET A 40 0.43 7.22 -8.48
N ALA A 41 1.14 6.79 -7.43
CA ALA A 41 2.40 6.06 -7.56
C ALA A 41 2.20 4.55 -7.77
N PHE A 42 1.14 3.98 -7.22
CA PHE A 42 0.88 2.54 -7.20
C PHE A 42 -0.55 2.23 -7.63
N ASN A 43 -0.70 1.44 -8.69
CA ASN A 43 -1.99 1.05 -9.23
C ASN A 43 -2.49 -0.33 -8.71
N ASP A 44 -1.76 -0.91 -7.76
CA ASP A 44 -2.06 -2.22 -7.16
C ASP A 44 -1.84 -2.17 -5.64
N CYS A 45 -2.21 -3.23 -4.93
CA CYS A 45 -2.12 -3.29 -3.48
C CYS A 45 -0.64 -3.38 -3.01
N LEU A 46 -0.35 -2.68 -1.91
CA LEU A 46 0.95 -2.71 -1.25
C LEU A 46 0.92 -3.64 -0.04
N CYS A 47 2.06 -4.26 0.27
CA CYS A 47 2.19 -5.05 1.48
C CYS A 47 2.23 -4.15 2.72
N ARG A 48 1.88 -4.72 3.89
CA ARG A 48 1.86 -3.99 5.17
C ARG A 48 3.18 -3.29 5.49
N LYS A 49 4.31 -3.93 5.18
CA LYS A 49 5.63 -3.33 5.39
C LYS A 49 5.78 -2.02 4.60
N CYS A 50 5.48 -2.05 3.31
CA CYS A 50 5.55 -0.86 2.48
C CYS A 50 4.54 0.21 2.91
N LEU A 51 3.32 -0.18 3.29
CA LEU A 51 2.31 0.74 3.79
C LEU A 51 2.76 1.45 5.07
N LEU A 52 3.34 0.71 6.02
CA LEU A 52 3.92 1.30 7.23
C LEU A 52 5.09 2.24 6.89
N GLU A 53 5.98 1.86 5.97
CA GLU A 53 7.05 2.76 5.54
C GLU A 53 6.50 4.05 4.90
N LEU A 54 5.44 3.98 4.09
CA LEU A 54 4.77 5.18 3.53
C LEU A 54 4.01 6.01 4.58
N GLN A 55 3.72 5.44 5.74
CA GLN A 55 3.15 6.18 6.85
C GLN A 55 4.22 7.08 7.49
N HIS A 56 5.47 6.61 7.53
CA HIS A 56 6.62 7.35 8.07
C HIS A 56 7.34 8.21 7.01
N GLU A 57 7.31 7.80 5.75
CA GLU A 57 7.94 8.49 4.62
C GLU A 57 6.88 9.05 3.65
N PRO A 58 6.91 10.35 3.33
CA PRO A 58 5.99 10.92 2.36
C PRO A 58 6.23 10.29 0.98
N VAL A 59 5.17 9.73 0.39
CA VAL A 59 5.19 9.26 -1.00
C VAL A 59 5.45 10.47 -1.88
N LYS A 60 6.60 10.51 -2.56
CA LYS A 60 6.83 11.52 -3.59
C LYS A 60 6.16 11.05 -4.87
N PRO A 61 5.12 11.73 -5.38
CA PRO A 61 4.62 11.42 -6.72
C PRO A 61 5.78 11.61 -7.70
N CYS A 62 6.01 10.62 -8.55
CA CYS A 62 7.06 10.70 -9.57
C CYS A 62 6.71 11.83 -10.54
N GLY A 63 7.36 12.99 -10.40
CA GLY A 63 7.06 14.18 -11.23
C GLY A 63 7.59 15.53 -10.75
N TYR A 64 8.55 15.58 -9.81
CA TYR A 64 9.24 16.81 -9.40
C TYR A 64 10.75 16.65 -9.47
#